data_AF-A0A7R9QM52-F1
#
_entry.id   AF-A0A7R9QM52-F1
#
_cell.length_a   1.000
_cell.length_b   1.000
_cell.length_c   1.000
_cell.angle_alpha   90.00
_cell.angle_beta   90.00
_cell.angle_gamma   90.00
#
_symmetry.space_group_name_H-M   'P 1'
#
loop_
_entity.id
_entity.type
_entity.pdbx_description
1 polymer ?
#
loop_
_entity_poly.entity_id
_entity_poly.type
_entity_poly.pdbx_seq_one_letter_code
_entity_poly.pdbx_strand_id
1 'polypeptide(L)'
;MKILVLLLLACAGCLAENINNRLDCYLEIDMQVNEQQCKDRGCIWDSKPRPPGVPVCYLDPKQVGYKVPAGVKKTDTGLEADLHLKDTAKRTLKSMP
;
A
#
# COMPACT_ATOMS: atom_id res chain seq x y z
N MET A 1 9.08 34.55 -28.35
CA MET A 1 9.48 33.13 -28.18
C MET A 1 9.84 32.85 -26.70
N LYS A 2 8.86 32.94 -25.79
CA LYS A 2 9.04 32.71 -24.33
C LYS A 2 7.95 31.80 -23.74
N ILE A 3 7.08 31.23 -24.58
CA ILE A 3 5.87 30.50 -24.15
C ILE A 3 6.10 28.97 -24.13
N LEU A 4 7.17 28.45 -24.76
CA LEU A 4 7.42 27.00 -24.85
C LEU A 4 8.07 26.37 -23.60
N VAL A 5 8.55 27.17 -22.64
CA VAL A 5 9.30 26.66 -21.47
C VAL A 5 8.40 26.40 -20.25
N LEU A 6 7.15 26.88 -20.26
CA LEU A 6 6.25 26.76 -19.10
C LEU A 6 5.55 25.40 -18.99
N LEU A 7 5.63 24.52 -19.99
CA LEU A 7 5.03 23.17 -19.95
C LEU A 7 5.94 22.10 -19.32
N LEU A 8 7.20 22.42 -19.01
CA LEU A 8 8.14 21.48 -18.38
C LEU A 8 8.13 21.49 -16.84
N LEU A 9 7.28 22.31 -16.21
CA LEU A 9 7.28 22.55 -14.77
C LEU A 9 6.05 22.00 -14.03
N ALA A 10 5.28 21.09 -14.65
CA ALA A 10 4.11 20.49 -14.02
C ALA A 10 4.11 18.95 -14.13
N CYS A 11 5.09 18.27 -13.51
CA CYS A 11 4.86 16.98 -12.83
C CYS A 11 6.05 16.50 -11.98
N ALA A 12 6.98 17.36 -11.55
CA ALA A 12 8.03 16.94 -10.60
C ALA A 12 7.47 16.61 -9.20
N GLY A 13 6.17 16.86 -8.96
CA GLY A 13 5.47 16.62 -7.70
C GLY A 13 4.11 15.94 -7.85
N CYS A 14 3.86 15.20 -8.94
CA CYS A 14 2.65 14.38 -9.00
C CYS A 14 2.80 13.18 -8.04
N LEU A 15 2.36 13.38 -6.79
CA LEU A 15 2.06 12.36 -5.78
C LEU A 15 3.14 11.27 -5.61
N ALA A 16 4.39 11.67 -5.35
CA ALA A 16 5.39 10.70 -4.90
C ALA A 16 5.03 10.23 -3.49
N GLU A 17 4.34 9.09 -3.39
CA GLU A 17 4.23 8.32 -2.16
C GLU A 17 5.63 8.11 -1.58
N ASN A 18 5.81 8.32 -0.27
CA ASN A 18 7.10 8.10 0.37
C ASN A 18 7.45 6.61 0.27
N ILE A 19 8.38 6.28 -0.64
CA ILE A 19 8.73 4.89 -0.96
C ILE A 19 9.27 4.11 0.25
N ASN A 20 9.76 4.81 1.28
CA ASN A 20 10.23 4.20 2.52
C ASN A 20 9.10 3.68 3.42
N ASN A 21 7.85 4.10 3.17
CA ASN A 21 6.68 3.62 3.90
C ASN A 21 6.05 2.38 3.25
N ARG A 22 6.60 1.91 2.13
CA ARG A 22 6.10 0.72 1.45
C ARG A 22 6.33 -0.51 2.30
N LEU A 23 5.27 -1.26 2.56
CA LEU A 23 5.33 -2.56 3.19
C LEU A 23 5.22 -3.63 2.11
N ASP A 24 6.15 -4.58 2.09
CA ASP A 24 6.17 -5.64 1.10
C ASP A 24 4.88 -6.48 1.18
N CYS A 25 4.27 -6.72 0.02
CA CYS A 25 3.08 -7.55 -0.11
C CYS A 25 3.42 -9.06 -0.26
N TYR A 26 4.71 -9.37 -0.42
CA TYR A 26 5.26 -10.71 -0.51
C TYR A 26 6.41 -10.87 0.48
N LEU A 27 6.07 -11.31 1.69
CA LEU A 27 7.07 -11.59 2.75
C LEU A 27 7.82 -12.92 2.55
N GLU A 28 7.46 -13.67 1.51
CA GLU A 28 8.10 -14.93 1.15
C GLU A 28 9.49 -14.63 0.57
N ILE A 29 10.52 -15.04 1.30
CA ILE A 29 11.92 -14.79 0.97
C ILE A 29 12.26 -15.49 -0.36
N ASP A 30 13.01 -14.80 -1.23
CA ASP A 30 13.54 -15.28 -2.51
C ASP A 30 12.56 -15.45 -3.69
N MET A 31 11.29 -15.03 -3.56
CA MET A 31 10.40 -14.98 -4.71
C MET A 31 10.57 -13.72 -5.55
N GLN A 32 10.88 -13.89 -6.83
CA GLN A 32 10.70 -12.85 -7.84
C GLN A 32 9.21 -12.71 -8.15
N VAL A 33 8.58 -11.68 -7.60
CA VAL A 33 7.18 -11.34 -7.86
C VAL A 33 7.08 -10.59 -9.18
N ASN A 34 6.20 -11.03 -10.07
CA ASN A 34 5.84 -10.29 -11.27
C ASN A 34 4.61 -9.39 -11.05
N GLU A 35 4.35 -8.51 -12.01
CA GLU A 35 3.24 -7.55 -11.93
C GLU A 35 1.87 -8.20 -11.74
N GLN A 36 1.63 -9.33 -12.42
CA GLN A 36 0.35 -10.01 -12.34
C GLN A 36 0.14 -10.61 -10.95
N GLN A 37 1.14 -11.34 -10.44
CA GLN A 37 1.13 -11.88 -9.08
C GLN A 37 0.90 -10.79 -8.03
N CYS A 38 1.51 -9.62 -8.22
CA CYS A 38 1.29 -8.48 -7.33
C CYS A 38 -0.17 -8.01 -7.32
N LYS A 39 -0.73 -7.79 -8.51
CA LYS A 39 -2.10 -7.30 -8.68
C LYS A 39 -3.15 -8.33 -8.28
N ASP A 40 -2.86 -9.63 -8.42
CA ASP A 40 -3.75 -10.70 -7.99
C ASP A 40 -3.95 -10.67 -6.46
N ARG A 41 -2.92 -10.29 -5.69
CA ARG A 41 -3.05 -10.00 -4.25
C ARG A 41 -3.66 -8.63 -3.94
N GLY A 42 -4.15 -7.90 -4.94
CA GLY A 42 -4.71 -6.55 -4.77
C GLY A 42 -3.70 -5.51 -4.28
N CYS A 43 -2.42 -5.74 -4.54
CA CYS A 43 -1.32 -4.86 -4.13
C CYS A 43 -0.90 -3.91 -5.27
N ILE A 44 -0.06 -2.93 -4.93
CA ILE A 44 0.43 -1.92 -5.87
C ILE A 44 1.76 -2.41 -6.46
N TRP A 45 1.84 -2.37 -7.78
CA TRP A 45 3.06 -2.63 -8.54
C TRP A 45 3.71 -1.33 -9.00
N ASP A 46 4.98 -1.12 -8.68
CA ASP A 46 5.77 0.01 -9.17
C ASP A 46 7.17 -0.42 -9.64
N SER A 47 7.34 -0.51 -10.96
CA SER A 47 8.59 -0.91 -11.61
C SER A 47 9.63 0.20 -11.74
N LYS A 48 9.37 1.41 -11.20
CA LYS A 48 10.33 2.52 -11.26
C LYS A 48 11.63 2.20 -10.51
N PRO A 49 12.76 2.81 -10.91
CA PRO A 49 14.01 2.71 -10.16
C PRO A 49 13.83 3.11 -8.70
N ARG A 50 14.44 2.35 -7.79
CA ARG A 50 14.31 2.53 -6.34
C ARG A 50 15.57 2.03 -5.61
N PRO A 51 15.83 2.52 -4.39
CA PRO A 51 16.92 1.99 -3.57
C PRO A 51 16.77 0.48 -3.30
N PRO A 52 17.87 -0.25 -3.06
CA PRO A 52 17.81 -1.64 -2.62
C PRO A 52 16.97 -1.80 -1.35
N GLY A 53 16.20 -2.88 -1.26
CA GLY A 53 15.33 -3.17 -0.11
C GLY A 53 13.95 -2.51 -0.14
N VAL A 54 13.71 -1.54 -1.04
CA VAL A 54 12.35 -1.03 -1.27
C VAL A 54 11.57 -2.04 -2.12
N PRO A 55 10.35 -2.45 -1.75
CA PRO A 55 9.59 -3.43 -2.52
C PRO A 55 9.02 -2.84 -3.83
N VAL A 56 8.98 -3.67 -4.89
CA VAL A 56 8.25 -3.38 -6.16
C VAL A 56 6.76 -3.58 -5.96
N CYS A 57 6.41 -4.63 -5.22
CA CYS A 57 5.04 -5.01 -4.93
C CYS A 57 4.75 -4.72 -3.46
N TYR A 58 3.86 -3.78 -3.18
CA TYR A 58 3.61 -3.31 -1.82
C TYR A 58 2.13 -3.18 -1.50
N LEU A 59 1.80 -3.23 -0.21
CA LEU A 59 0.43 -3.16 0.26
C LEU A 59 -0.23 -1.83 -0.13
N ASP A 60 -1.44 -1.87 -0.67
CA ASP A 60 -2.30 -0.68 -0.76
C ASP A 60 -2.96 -0.43 0.62
N PRO A 61 -2.59 0.63 1.37
CA PRO A 61 -3.18 0.91 2.68
C PRO A 61 -4.70 1.15 2.64
N LYS A 62 -5.27 1.44 1.46
CA LYS A 62 -6.71 1.57 1.25
C LYS A 62 -7.38 0.20 1.12
N GLN A 63 -6.68 -0.79 0.57
CA GLN A 63 -7.24 -2.12 0.37
C GLN A 63 -7.07 -3.03 1.59
N VAL A 64 -6.10 -2.79 2.46
CA VAL A 64 -5.83 -3.69 3.60
C VAL A 64 -6.23 -3.11 4.97
N GLY A 65 -6.19 -3.98 5.98
CA GLY A 65 -6.35 -3.63 7.40
C GLY A 65 -7.76 -3.78 7.96
N TYR A 66 -7.93 -3.27 9.18
CA TYR A 66 -9.15 -3.40 9.99
C TYR A 66 -9.81 -2.04 10.21
N LYS A 67 -11.08 -2.05 10.60
CA LYS A 67 -11.86 -0.91 11.09
C LYS A 67 -12.31 -1.20 12.53
N VAL A 68 -12.53 -0.14 13.30
CA VAL A 68 -13.01 -0.22 14.69
C VAL A 68 -14.43 0.35 14.75
N PRO A 69 -15.47 -0.44 14.42
CA PRO A 69 -16.81 0.10 14.22
C PRO A 69 -17.45 0.64 15.51
N ALA A 70 -17.19 0.01 16.65
CA ALA A 70 -17.75 0.39 17.95
C ALA A 70 -16.84 1.35 18.75
N GLY A 71 -15.73 1.79 18.17
CA GLY A 71 -14.72 2.60 18.86
C GLY A 71 -13.89 1.80 19.87
N VAL A 72 -13.15 2.54 20.71
CA VAL A 72 -12.24 1.99 21.73
C VAL A 72 -12.83 2.24 23.12
N LYS A 73 -12.96 1.19 23.93
CA LYS A 73 -13.39 1.26 25.33
C LYS A 73 -12.17 1.41 26.24
N LYS A 74 -12.28 2.28 27.26
CA LYS A 74 -11.33 2.34 28.38
C LYS A 74 -11.72 1.32 29.44
N THR A 75 -10.74 0.62 29.97
CA THR A 75 -10.87 -0.31 31.11
C THR A 75 -9.89 0.13 32.20
N ASP A 76 -10.01 -0.46 33.39
CA ASP A 76 -9.10 -0.14 34.51
C ASP A 76 -7.64 -0.54 34.23
N THR A 77 -7.42 -1.42 33.25
CA THR A 77 -6.09 -1.92 32.85
C THR A 77 -5.64 -1.43 31.47
N GLY A 78 -6.45 -0.67 30.75
CA GLY A 78 -6.06 -0.13 29.44
C GLY A 78 -7.21 0.19 28.49
N LEU A 79 -7.07 -0.30 27.25
CA LEU A 79 -7.98 -0.06 26.14
C LEU A 79 -8.40 -1.37 25.50
N GLU A 80 -9.66 -1.46 25.10
CA GLU A 80 -10.24 -2.61 24.41
C GLU A 80 -10.99 -2.14 23.15
N ALA A 81 -10.85 -2.87 22.05
CA ALA A 81 -11.50 -2.51 20.78
C ALA A 81 -11.76 -3.74 19.92
N ASP A 82 -12.96 -3.80 19.35
CA ASP A 82 -13.32 -4.83 18.37
C ASP A 82 -12.83 -4.44 16.98
N LEU A 83 -11.95 -5.27 16.40
CA LEU A 83 -11.40 -5.07 15.07
C LEU A 83 -12.18 -5.87 14.04
N HIS A 84 -12.80 -5.18 13.08
CA HIS A 84 -13.49 -5.81 11.96
C HIS A 84 -12.65 -5.65 10.70
N LEU A 85 -12.39 -6.75 9.99
CA LEU A 85 -11.67 -6.69 8.73
C LEU A 85 -12.42 -5.77 7.75
N LYS A 86 -11.71 -4.84 7.09
CA LYS A 86 -12.32 -3.97 6.08
C LYS A 86 -12.89 -4.81 4.93
N ASP A 87 -13.98 -4.36 4.32
CA ASP A 87 -14.58 -5.10 3.20
C ASP A 87 -13.69 -5.10 1.96
N THR A 88 -12.83 -4.08 1.80
CA THR A 88 -11.72 -4.08 0.85
C THR A 88 -10.72 -5.19 1.15
N ALA A 89 -10.30 -5.31 2.42
CA ALA A 89 -9.32 -6.31 2.86
C ALA A 89 -9.85 -7.74 2.72
N LYS A 90 -11.15 -7.95 2.94
CA LYS A 90 -11.79 -9.26 2.68
C LYS A 90 -11.71 -9.68 1.21
N ARG A 91 -11.76 -8.73 0.27
CA ARG A 91 -11.62 -9.04 -1.17
C ARG A 91 -10.18 -9.42 -1.50
N THR A 92 -9.22 -8.67 -0.97
CA THR A 92 -7.79 -8.97 -1.10
C THR A 92 -7.41 -10.31 -0.47
N LEU A 93 -7.89 -10.64 0.72
CA LEU A 93 -7.58 -11.92 1.36
C LEU A 93 -8.14 -13.14 0.62
N LYS A 94 -9.30 -12.99 -0.06
CA LYS A 94 -9.83 -14.06 -0.91
C LYS A 94 -8.98 -14.35 -2.14
N SER A 95 -8.12 -13.41 -2.55
CA SER A 95 -7.23 -13.55 -3.69
C SER A 95 -5.79 -13.87 -3.31
N MET A 96 -5.49 -13.96 -2.01
CA MET A 96 -4.22 -14.51 -1.52
C MET A 96 -4.34 -16.05 -1.48
N PRO A 97 -3.40 -16.79 -2.09
CA PRO A 97 -3.38 -18.25 -2.07
C PRO A 97 -3.13 -18.83 -0.68
#